data_AF-Q3LGA1-F1
#
_entry.id   AF-Q3LGA1-F1
#
_cell.length_a   1.000
_cell.length_b   1.000
_cell.length_c   1.000
_cell.angle_alpha   90.00
_cell.angle_beta   90.00
_cell.angle_gamma   90.00
#
_symmetry.space_group_name_H-M   'P 1'
#
loop_
_entity.id
_entity.type
_entity.pdbx_description
1 polymer ?
#
loop_
_entity_poly.entity_id
_entity_poly.type
_entity_poly.pdbx_seq_one_letter_code
_entity_poly.pdbx_strand_id
1 'polypeptide(L)'
;MLDVAHRHPARVQGDDHVIEPGQAPGALGHEHRCEGPVPVPRDRELHVPGDRADRLRERAVARVREQRRVRVALLVPEVVRQLGLHPALEAGLDQLLDQPVPALELDLPGIDHRVQLIQRPRRLERFHALTLGPAALLPLFLADHAHQCLGFLSGTPPSHKPSDTLPERQTSESLLPSPRRTPFRSERSQAMELLHPRCAGIDISKRDAKVCVRIAGTGRAKAVETVTTWSSMTGQILALREHLAQQQVTCVVMEATSDYWKPFYYLLEDLPGVEVMLVNARQVKNVPGRKTDVADATWLAQLGAHGLVRASLVPPAPIRQLRDLTRTRTAITRDRAREAQRLEKLLEDAGIKLSSVATDILGVSGRAMLEALITGNTDPGAMAELARTSLRPKIPALTEALTGRFTAHHAFLARIHLDLIDQHTAAIETLTAQIEALMEPFRGFHDLITTIPGISTTIADVIVAETGADMSRFPTADHLASWAGTAPGNNESAGRVKSSRTRPGNPYLLGALGIFAMVCANHPGTYLHAKYRRIAARRGPMRAIVALEHTLLVTIWHMGTTGTLYQDPGPDYYTRNHPDRAKNRAIHQLQALGYNVTLDHAS
;
A
#
# COMPACT_ATOMS: atom_id res chain seq x y z
N MET A 1 -22.40 6.81 -22.15
CA MET A 1 -21.87 5.44 -22.31
C MET A 1 -21.11 5.35 -23.64
N LEU A 2 -19.78 5.29 -23.61
CA LEU A 2 -18.94 5.13 -24.81
C LEU A 2 -17.78 4.17 -24.48
N ASP A 3 -17.76 3.03 -25.15
CA ASP A 3 -16.77 1.98 -24.99
C ASP A 3 -15.48 2.34 -25.75
N VAL A 4 -14.36 2.42 -25.02
CA VAL A 4 -13.02 2.51 -25.58
C VAL A 4 -12.06 1.61 -24.78
N ALA A 5 -12.42 0.33 -24.64
CA ALA A 5 -11.57 -0.70 -24.03
C ALA A 5 -10.97 -1.71 -25.04
N HIS A 6 -11.09 -1.45 -26.34
CA HIS A 6 -10.57 -2.33 -27.40
C HIS A 6 -9.51 -1.66 -28.29
N ARG A 7 -8.25 -1.77 -27.86
CA ARG A 7 -7.06 -1.85 -28.74
C ARG A 7 -5.87 -2.40 -27.96
N HIS A 8 -5.25 -3.46 -28.50
CA HIS A 8 -4.10 -4.15 -27.92
C HIS A 8 -3.11 -4.52 -29.03
N PRO A 9 -1.82 -4.19 -28.84
CA PRO A 9 -0.71 -5.06 -29.24
C PRO A 9 0.39 -5.09 -28.14
N ALA A 10 1.34 -6.03 -28.05
CA ALA A 10 1.48 -7.35 -28.66
C ALA A 10 2.29 -8.28 -27.71
N ARG A 11 2.13 -9.60 -27.87
CA ARG A 11 2.98 -10.67 -27.27
C ARG A 11 3.12 -10.70 -25.73
N VAL A 12 2.00 -10.93 -25.06
CA VAL A 12 1.95 -12.00 -24.05
C VAL A 12 1.09 -13.11 -24.66
N GLN A 13 1.54 -14.36 -24.63
CA GLN A 13 0.67 -15.48 -25.03
C GLN A 13 -0.49 -15.56 -24.04
N GLY A 14 -1.71 -15.34 -24.52
CA GLY A 14 -2.90 -15.79 -23.79
C GLY A 14 -2.97 -17.31 -23.90
N ASP A 15 -2.96 -17.98 -22.75
CA ASP A 15 -3.20 -19.42 -22.50
C ASP A 15 -2.98 -19.67 -20.97
N ASP A 16 -3.67 -18.93 -20.08
CA ASP A 16 -3.48 -19.08 -18.62
C ASP A 16 -4.72 -18.65 -17.78
N HIS A 17 -5.91 -18.48 -18.39
CA HIS A 17 -7.19 -18.21 -17.69
C HIS A 17 -8.30 -19.16 -18.18
N VAL A 18 -8.33 -20.37 -17.65
CA VAL A 18 -9.47 -21.29 -17.77
C VAL A 18 -9.70 -21.92 -16.39
N ILE A 19 -10.88 -21.65 -15.82
CA ILE A 19 -11.49 -22.48 -14.77
C ILE A 19 -12.68 -23.12 -15.49
N GLU A 20 -12.61 -24.43 -15.77
CA GLU A 20 -13.70 -25.12 -16.47
C GLU A 20 -14.81 -25.52 -15.50
N PRO A 21 -16.07 -25.10 -15.73
CA PRO A 21 -17.22 -25.76 -15.13
C PRO A 21 -17.48 -27.07 -15.90
N GLY A 22 -17.26 -28.21 -15.24
CA GLY A 22 -17.37 -29.51 -15.90
C GLY A 22 -18.82 -29.90 -16.25
N GLN A 23 -19.07 -30.26 -17.51
CA GLN A 23 -20.24 -31.03 -17.95
C GLN A 23 -19.89 -32.05 -19.07
N ALA A 24 -20.80 -33.01 -19.27
CA ALA A 24 -20.60 -34.27 -19.98
C ALA A 24 -20.93 -34.19 -21.51
N PRO A 25 -20.76 -35.28 -22.32
CA PRO A 25 -20.25 -35.16 -23.70
C PRO A 25 -21.30 -35.00 -24.81
N GLY A 26 -20.88 -34.38 -25.93
CA GLY A 26 -21.69 -34.26 -27.16
C GLY A 26 -20.88 -34.03 -28.45
N ALA A 27 -20.71 -35.11 -29.22
CA ALA A 27 -20.55 -35.23 -30.69
C ALA A 27 -19.84 -34.16 -31.58
N LEU A 28 -18.73 -34.61 -32.21
CA LEU A 28 -18.43 -34.62 -33.66
C LEU A 28 -18.50 -33.34 -34.55
N GLY A 29 -17.40 -33.10 -35.28
CA GLY A 29 -17.48 -32.79 -36.73
C GLY A 29 -16.45 -31.81 -37.33
N HIS A 30 -15.48 -32.33 -38.12
CA HIS A 30 -14.84 -31.77 -39.34
C HIS A 30 -14.32 -30.31 -39.41
N GLU A 31 -13.26 -29.92 -40.14
CA GLU A 31 -12.07 -30.60 -40.71
C GLU A 31 -11.03 -29.55 -41.18
N HIS A 32 -9.78 -29.98 -41.33
CA HIS A 32 -8.63 -29.40 -42.06
C HIS A 32 -8.64 -27.97 -42.66
N ARG A 33 -7.54 -27.24 -42.40
CA ARG A 33 -6.60 -26.88 -43.49
C ARG A 33 -5.15 -26.72 -43.00
N CYS A 34 -4.21 -27.25 -43.78
CA CYS A 34 -2.77 -27.17 -43.55
C CYS A 34 -2.13 -26.26 -44.60
N GLU A 35 -1.22 -25.36 -44.21
CA GLU A 35 -0.21 -24.79 -45.11
C GLU A 35 1.16 -24.75 -44.42
N GLY A 36 2.17 -25.27 -45.11
CA GLY A 36 3.55 -25.36 -44.66
C GLY A 36 4.44 -24.19 -45.13
N PRO A 37 5.71 -24.14 -44.70
CA PRO A 37 6.53 -22.92 -44.74
C PRO A 37 7.42 -22.78 -45.99
N VAL A 38 7.86 -21.55 -46.26
CA VAL A 38 8.96 -21.23 -47.20
C VAL A 38 9.95 -20.24 -46.55
N PRO A 39 11.28 -20.46 -46.62
CA PRO A 39 12.28 -19.61 -45.98
C PRO A 39 12.86 -18.52 -46.91
N VAL A 40 13.52 -17.52 -46.33
CA VAL A 40 14.42 -16.59 -47.05
C VAL A 40 15.72 -16.41 -46.26
N PRO A 41 16.89 -16.77 -46.82
CA PRO A 41 18.19 -16.48 -46.23
C PRO A 41 18.76 -15.15 -46.73
N ARG A 42 19.72 -14.56 -45.99
CA ARG A 42 20.85 -13.83 -46.57
C ARG A 42 21.94 -13.56 -45.55
N ASP A 43 23.15 -13.98 -45.93
CA ASP A 43 24.38 -13.78 -45.19
C ASP A 43 24.78 -12.32 -45.07
N ARG A 44 25.58 -12.03 -44.03
CA ARG A 44 26.61 -10.99 -44.05
C ARG A 44 27.72 -11.37 -43.08
N GLU A 45 28.79 -11.94 -43.61
CA GLU A 45 30.08 -11.96 -42.95
C GLU A 45 30.58 -10.52 -42.76
N LEU A 46 31.25 -10.24 -41.64
CA LEU A 46 32.19 -9.12 -41.53
C LEU A 46 33.20 -9.38 -40.40
N HIS A 47 34.31 -9.99 -40.80
CA HIS A 47 35.71 -9.85 -40.36
C HIS A 47 36.07 -9.66 -38.85
N VAL A 48 37.04 -10.47 -38.41
CA VAL A 48 37.72 -10.44 -37.12
C VAL A 48 39.22 -10.18 -37.32
N PRO A 49 39.84 -9.37 -36.45
CA PRO A 49 41.15 -9.68 -35.84
C PRO A 49 40.99 -9.78 -34.31
N GLY A 50 41.57 -10.73 -33.57
CA GLY A 50 42.95 -11.22 -33.64
C GLY A 50 43.87 -10.25 -32.86
N ASP A 51 44.64 -10.62 -31.84
CA ASP A 51 44.87 -11.92 -31.17
C ASP A 51 45.59 -11.64 -29.82
N ARG A 52 45.46 -12.53 -28.83
CA ARG A 52 46.48 -12.92 -27.81
C ARG A 52 45.84 -13.62 -26.62
N ALA A 53 46.25 -14.86 -26.41
CA ALA A 53 45.96 -15.64 -25.21
C ALA A 53 46.87 -15.23 -24.03
N ASP A 54 46.39 -15.47 -22.82
CA ASP A 54 47.27 -15.99 -21.78
C ASP A 54 46.56 -17.06 -20.94
N ARG A 55 47.28 -18.16 -20.68
CA ARG A 55 46.76 -19.34 -19.98
C ARG A 55 47.27 -19.33 -18.54
N LEU A 56 46.38 -19.40 -17.56
CA LEU A 56 46.74 -19.90 -16.23
C LEU A 56 45.85 -21.09 -15.84
N ARG A 57 46.51 -22.18 -15.45
CA ARG A 57 45.91 -23.47 -15.11
C ARG A 57 45.43 -23.50 -13.65
N GLU A 58 44.54 -24.45 -13.40
CA GLU A 58 43.82 -24.68 -12.16
C GLU A 58 44.73 -24.93 -10.93
N ARG A 59 44.23 -24.55 -9.76
CA ARG A 59 44.39 -25.33 -8.53
C ARG A 59 43.05 -25.45 -7.82
N ALA A 60 42.65 -26.69 -7.52
CA ALA A 60 41.44 -26.97 -6.75
C ALA A 60 41.63 -26.60 -5.28
N VAL A 61 40.62 -25.96 -4.68
CA VAL A 61 40.51 -25.72 -3.24
C VAL A 61 39.32 -26.50 -2.70
N ALA A 62 39.45 -27.05 -1.48
CA ALA A 62 38.56 -28.07 -0.94
C ALA A 62 37.09 -27.61 -0.81
N ARG A 63 36.17 -28.56 -1.03
CA ARG A 63 34.72 -28.35 -0.86
C ARG A 63 34.39 -28.08 0.61
N VAL A 64 34.05 -26.84 0.95
CA VAL A 64 33.33 -26.54 2.19
C VAL A 64 31.90 -27.09 2.04
N ARG A 65 31.45 -27.92 3.00
CA ARG A 65 30.07 -28.40 3.06
C ARG A 65 29.15 -27.21 3.35
N GLU A 66 28.44 -26.75 2.33
CA GLU A 66 27.40 -25.73 2.49
C GLU A 66 26.20 -26.33 3.25
N GLN A 67 26.20 -26.17 4.57
CA GLN A 67 25.04 -26.53 5.40
C GLN A 67 23.86 -25.64 5.00
N ARG A 68 22.80 -26.26 4.46
CA ARG A 68 21.55 -25.58 4.10
C ARG A 68 20.96 -24.87 5.32
N ARG A 69 21.17 -23.55 5.41
CA ARG A 69 20.50 -22.69 6.40
C ARG A 69 19.02 -22.58 6.06
N VAL A 70 18.19 -23.33 6.79
CA VAL A 70 16.74 -23.20 6.79
C VAL A 70 16.37 -21.87 7.47
N ARG A 71 16.33 -20.77 6.70
CA ARG A 71 15.77 -19.48 7.14
C ARG A 71 14.25 -19.56 7.14
N VAL A 72 13.66 -19.92 8.29
CA VAL A 72 12.19 -20.03 8.47
C VAL A 72 11.61 -18.98 9.43
N ALA A 73 12.44 -18.20 10.13
CA ALA A 73 12.03 -16.99 10.84
C ALA A 73 12.65 -15.73 10.19
N LEU A 74 12.00 -14.57 10.37
CA LEU A 74 12.35 -13.24 9.83
C LEU A 74 12.10 -12.99 8.33
N LEU A 75 10.99 -13.49 7.77
CA LEU A 75 10.51 -13.08 6.43
C LEU A 75 9.42 -12.00 6.39
N VAL A 76 8.91 -11.55 7.54
CA VAL A 76 7.93 -10.43 7.61
C VAL A 76 8.61 -9.06 7.78
N PRO A 77 9.59 -8.84 8.69
CA PRO A 77 10.18 -7.51 8.89
C PRO A 77 11.03 -7.04 7.71
N GLU A 78 11.83 -7.94 7.13
CA GLU A 78 12.73 -7.60 6.02
C GLU A 78 11.96 -7.27 4.73
N VAL A 79 10.78 -7.85 4.52
CA VAL A 79 9.90 -7.54 3.39
C VAL A 79 9.21 -6.19 3.57
N VAL A 80 8.81 -5.80 4.79
CA VAL A 80 8.31 -4.43 5.07
C VAL A 80 9.39 -3.38 4.79
N ARG A 81 10.67 -3.69 5.08
CA ARG A 81 11.81 -2.83 4.77
C ARG A 81 12.12 -2.75 3.27
N GLN A 82 11.97 -3.84 2.51
CA GLN A 82 12.29 -3.90 1.08
C GLN A 82 11.14 -3.48 0.15
N LEU A 83 9.88 -3.50 0.59
CA LEU A 83 8.72 -3.11 -0.23
C LEU A 83 8.37 -1.60 -0.20
N GLY A 84 9.10 -0.77 0.55
CA GLY A 84 8.99 0.69 0.46
C GLY A 84 7.61 1.26 0.76
N LEU A 85 6.89 0.69 1.75
CA LEU A 85 5.53 1.09 2.10
C LEU A 85 5.48 2.26 3.10
N HIS A 86 6.11 3.40 2.78
CA HIS A 86 5.67 4.72 3.26
C HIS A 86 6.28 5.88 2.45
N PRO A 87 5.44 6.84 2.00
CA PRO A 87 5.84 8.25 1.92
C PRO A 87 4.92 9.19 2.74
N ALA A 88 3.87 8.67 3.38
CA ALA A 88 2.78 9.46 3.96
C ALA A 88 3.02 9.95 5.41
N LEU A 89 4.27 9.97 5.88
CA LEU A 89 4.64 10.49 7.22
C LEU A 89 5.87 11.41 7.20
N GLU A 90 6.73 11.33 6.17
CA GLU A 90 7.83 12.29 5.98
C GLU A 90 7.29 13.69 5.65
N ALA A 91 6.26 13.78 4.80
CA ALA A 91 5.59 15.05 4.47
C ALA A 91 4.96 15.78 5.67
N GLY A 92 4.71 15.10 6.80
CA GLY A 92 4.22 15.73 8.03
C GLY A 92 5.33 16.19 8.98
N LEU A 93 6.57 15.73 8.77
CA LEU A 93 7.75 16.11 9.54
C LEU A 93 8.52 17.24 8.85
N ASP A 94 8.70 17.17 7.52
CA ASP A 94 9.33 18.25 6.75
C ASP A 94 8.56 19.58 6.90
N GLN A 95 7.22 19.52 6.95
CA GLN A 95 6.38 20.71 7.13
C GLN A 95 6.35 21.25 8.58
N LEU A 96 6.98 20.56 9.52
CA LEU A 96 7.13 20.95 10.93
C LEU A 96 8.54 21.52 11.23
N LEU A 97 9.48 21.35 10.30
CA LEU A 97 10.86 21.86 10.41
C LEU A 97 11.07 23.23 9.76
N ASP A 98 10.08 23.72 9.00
CA ASP A 98 10.18 24.93 8.16
C ASP A 98 9.32 26.12 8.68
N GLN A 99 9.04 26.19 9.98
CA GLN A 99 8.44 27.37 10.62
C GLN A 99 9.44 28.08 11.55
N PRO A 100 9.69 29.40 11.38
CA PRO A 100 10.56 30.14 12.27
C PRO A 100 9.92 30.30 13.64
N VAL A 101 10.59 29.79 14.67
CA VAL A 101 10.21 30.01 16.07
C VAL A 101 10.48 31.49 16.41
N PRO A 102 9.50 32.25 16.94
CA PRO A 102 9.77 33.60 17.41
C PRO A 102 10.66 33.54 18.65
N ALA A 103 11.71 34.36 18.67
CA ALA A 103 12.60 34.46 19.82
C ALA A 103 11.82 34.98 21.04
N LEU A 104 11.87 34.23 22.14
CA LEU A 104 11.56 34.74 23.47
C LEU A 104 12.88 34.81 24.24
N GLU A 105 13.37 36.03 24.46
CA GLU A 105 14.53 36.26 25.29
C GLU A 105 14.22 35.90 26.75
N LEU A 106 14.99 34.96 27.30
CA LEU A 106 15.14 34.79 28.74
C LEU A 106 16.64 34.83 29.04
N ASP A 107 17.06 36.00 29.48
CA ASP A 107 18.41 36.31 29.96
C ASP A 107 18.65 35.68 31.36
N LEU A 108 19.90 35.75 31.83
CA LEU A 108 20.48 35.33 33.12
C LEU A 108 21.36 34.05 33.08
N PRO A 109 22.50 34.06 33.81
CA PRO A 109 23.77 34.09 33.08
C PRO A 109 24.71 32.90 33.33
N GLY A 110 25.76 32.85 32.49
CA GLY A 110 26.61 31.69 32.26
C GLY A 110 27.46 31.14 33.41
N ILE A 111 27.79 29.85 33.26
CA ILE A 111 29.02 29.24 33.74
C ILE A 111 29.66 28.50 32.56
N ASP A 112 30.95 28.75 32.34
CA ASP A 112 31.74 28.24 31.22
C ASP A 112 32.19 26.77 31.44
N HIS A 113 32.38 26.03 30.35
CA HIS A 113 32.80 24.63 30.37
C HIS A 113 34.30 24.48 30.08
N ARG A 114 35.11 23.99 31.04
CA ARG A 114 36.34 23.24 30.71
C ARG A 114 36.96 22.40 31.85
N VAL A 115 36.99 21.08 31.59
CA VAL A 115 38.14 20.15 31.78
C VAL A 115 38.45 19.55 33.18
N GLN A 116 38.78 18.25 33.12
CA GLN A 116 39.63 17.40 34.00
C GLN A 116 39.03 16.40 35.03
N LEU A 117 39.28 15.12 34.69
CA LEU A 117 39.60 13.90 35.46
C LEU A 117 39.21 13.69 36.96
N ILE A 118 38.58 12.53 37.18
CA ILE A 118 38.83 11.52 38.25
C ILE A 118 38.93 12.00 39.72
N GLN A 119 37.91 11.67 40.53
CA GLN A 119 38.05 10.79 41.71
C GLN A 119 36.69 10.30 42.27
N ARG A 120 36.66 9.08 42.83
CA ARG A 120 35.57 8.46 43.63
C ARG A 120 35.89 8.69 45.13
N PRO A 121 35.04 8.27 46.12
CA PRO A 121 33.58 8.11 46.18
C PRO A 121 32.95 8.69 47.49
N ARG A 122 31.60 8.67 47.65
CA ARG A 122 30.86 8.03 48.79
C ARG A 122 29.41 8.49 48.97
N ARG A 123 28.60 7.52 49.46
CA ARG A 123 27.29 7.58 50.15
C ARG A 123 26.10 8.22 49.39
N LEU A 124 25.03 7.46 49.12
CA LEU A 124 23.95 7.00 50.03
C LEU A 124 23.16 8.16 50.64
N GLU A 125 21.94 8.37 50.13
CA GLU A 125 20.76 8.32 50.98
C GLU A 125 19.50 7.89 50.21
N ARG A 126 18.48 7.46 50.96
CA ARG A 126 17.26 6.80 50.45
C ARG A 126 16.14 7.82 50.37
N PHE A 127 15.26 7.70 49.38
CA PHE A 127 13.85 8.09 49.56
C PHE A 127 12.93 6.96 49.11
N HIS A 128 12.01 6.60 50.01
CA HIS A 128 10.99 5.59 49.78
C HIS A 128 9.78 6.18 49.06
N ALA A 129 9.04 5.27 48.43
CA ALA A 129 7.77 5.48 47.76
C ALA A 129 6.76 6.37 48.50
N LEU A 130 5.94 7.08 47.72
CA LEU A 130 4.52 7.29 48.02
C LEU A 130 3.71 7.23 46.71
N THR A 131 3.01 6.11 46.53
CA THR A 131 1.87 6.00 45.61
C THR A 131 0.66 6.73 46.20
N LEU A 132 -0.10 7.47 45.39
CA LEU A 132 -1.56 7.59 45.51
C LEU A 132 -2.19 8.18 44.23
N GLY A 133 -3.40 7.72 43.93
CA GLY A 133 -4.14 7.98 42.69
C GLY A 133 -5.24 9.06 42.80
N PRO A 134 -6.30 9.01 41.96
CA PRO A 134 -6.85 10.22 41.34
C PRO A 134 -8.28 10.63 41.75
N ALA A 135 -8.56 11.94 41.63
CA ALA A 135 -9.86 12.58 41.37
C ALA A 135 -9.60 14.08 41.06
N ALA A 136 -9.95 14.66 39.91
CA ALA A 136 -11.29 15.08 39.47
C ALA A 136 -11.93 16.17 40.34
N LEU A 137 -12.04 17.41 39.80
CA LEU A 137 -13.23 18.30 39.82
C LEU A 137 -12.94 19.71 39.23
N LEU A 138 -13.73 20.09 38.23
CA LEU A 138 -14.07 21.46 37.78
C LEU A 138 -15.48 21.78 38.36
N PRO A 139 -16.10 22.98 38.19
CA PRO A 139 -15.65 24.27 37.62
C PRO A 139 -15.98 25.52 38.49
N LEU A 140 -15.61 26.75 38.06
CA LEU A 140 -16.53 27.93 37.97
C LEU A 140 -15.88 29.18 37.32
N PHE A 141 -16.68 30.25 37.15
CA PHE A 141 -16.57 31.31 36.12
C PHE A 141 -16.17 32.74 36.63
N LEU A 142 -15.79 33.60 35.66
CA LEU A 142 -16.07 35.06 35.53
C LEU A 142 -15.40 36.14 36.44
N ALA A 143 -14.60 37.01 35.80
CA ALA A 143 -14.68 38.49 35.77
C ALA A 143 -13.52 39.00 34.86
N ASP A 144 -13.73 39.61 33.69
CA ASP A 144 -14.27 40.95 33.38
C ASP A 144 -13.28 42.11 33.64
N HIS A 145 -12.91 42.82 32.57
CA HIS A 145 -12.75 44.28 32.58
C HIS A 145 -12.68 44.86 31.16
N ALA A 146 -13.60 45.78 30.87
CA ALA A 146 -13.56 46.64 29.70
C ALA A 146 -13.01 48.03 30.07
N HIS A 147 -12.35 48.70 29.12
CA HIS A 147 -12.33 50.16 29.09
C HIS A 147 -12.44 50.66 27.64
N GLN A 148 -13.24 51.72 27.47
CA GLN A 148 -13.64 52.34 26.21
C GLN A 148 -13.18 53.82 26.18
N CYS A 149 -13.54 54.53 25.09
CA CYS A 149 -13.48 55.99 24.89
C CYS A 149 -12.14 56.54 24.32
N LEU A 150 -12.11 57.52 23.39
CA LEU A 150 -13.12 58.07 22.45
C LEU A 150 -12.46 59.04 21.43
N GLY A 151 -13.03 59.17 20.21
CA GLY A 151 -12.93 60.36 19.34
C GLY A 151 -12.19 60.15 17.99
N PHE A 152 -12.78 60.31 16.79
CA PHE A 152 -13.18 61.57 16.08
C PHE A 152 -11.95 62.48 15.79
N LEU A 153 -11.63 62.96 14.57
CA LEU A 153 -12.39 63.22 13.32
C LEU A 153 -11.48 63.39 12.05
N SER A 154 -12.07 63.15 10.86
CA SER A 154 -11.85 63.81 9.53
C SER A 154 -10.47 64.24 8.98
N GLY A 155 -10.26 64.03 7.66
CA GLY A 155 -9.52 65.01 6.81
C GLY A 155 -8.59 64.46 5.71
N THR A 156 -8.90 64.73 4.44
CA THR A 156 -8.08 64.52 3.22
C THR A 156 -7.86 65.85 2.46
N PRO A 157 -6.99 65.98 1.41
CA PRO A 157 -5.80 65.21 1.00
C PRO A 157 -4.53 66.12 1.10
N PRO A 158 -3.96 66.84 0.08
CA PRO A 158 -3.61 66.59 -1.34
C PRO A 158 -2.07 66.66 -1.66
N SER A 159 -1.63 66.18 -2.84
CA SER A 159 -0.62 66.88 -3.70
C SER A 159 -0.44 66.23 -5.10
N HIS A 160 0.12 66.97 -6.06
CA HIS A 160 0.16 66.69 -7.52
C HIS A 160 1.60 66.59 -8.09
N LYS A 161 1.77 65.73 -9.13
CA LYS A 161 2.56 65.84 -10.40
C LYS A 161 3.73 66.86 -10.55
N PRO A 162 4.81 66.51 -11.30
CA PRO A 162 4.80 66.66 -12.78
C PRO A 162 5.49 65.52 -13.60
N SER A 163 5.55 65.73 -14.91
CA SER A 163 5.95 64.82 -16.01
C SER A 163 7.46 64.86 -16.36
N ASP A 164 7.95 63.94 -17.20
CA ASP A 164 8.37 64.31 -18.57
C ASP A 164 8.81 63.16 -19.51
N THR A 165 8.46 63.39 -20.79
CA THR A 165 8.94 62.95 -22.12
C THR A 165 9.85 61.71 -22.39
N LEU A 166 9.54 61.08 -23.53
CA LEU A 166 10.34 60.06 -24.26
C LEU A 166 11.45 60.71 -25.12
N PRO A 167 12.33 59.90 -25.74
CA PRO A 167 12.35 59.96 -27.22
C PRO A 167 12.34 58.59 -27.94
N GLU A 168 11.88 58.64 -29.19
CA GLU A 168 11.76 57.50 -30.11
C GLU A 168 13.10 57.05 -30.72
N ARG A 169 13.14 55.81 -31.24
CA ARG A 169 13.91 55.50 -32.45
C ARG A 169 13.11 54.62 -33.40
N GLN A 170 12.95 55.12 -34.63
CA GLN A 170 12.29 54.46 -35.74
C GLN A 170 13.23 53.43 -36.39
N THR A 171 12.67 52.33 -36.90
CA THR A 171 13.17 51.65 -38.11
C THR A 171 11.97 51.14 -38.92
N SER A 172 11.98 51.42 -40.22
CA SER A 172 11.15 50.79 -41.26
C SER A 172 11.55 49.31 -41.43
N GLU A 173 10.83 48.42 -42.12
CA GLU A 173 10.17 48.60 -43.42
C GLU A 173 9.28 47.41 -43.83
N SER A 174 8.40 47.63 -44.83
CA SER A 174 7.76 46.66 -45.73
C SER A 174 6.52 45.87 -45.25
N LEU A 175 5.47 45.91 -46.10
CA LEU A 175 4.22 45.15 -46.00
C LEU A 175 4.19 44.05 -47.07
N LEU A 176 3.70 42.86 -46.71
CA LEU A 176 3.18 41.88 -47.66
C LEU A 176 1.81 41.36 -47.16
N PRO A 177 0.76 41.32 -48.00
CA PRO A 177 -0.58 40.91 -47.57
C PRO A 177 -0.70 39.39 -47.48
N SER A 178 -1.06 38.88 -46.29
CA SER A 178 -1.45 37.48 -46.12
C SER A 178 -2.89 37.22 -46.61
N PRO A 179 -3.17 36.06 -47.25
CA PRO A 179 -4.47 35.80 -47.86
C PRO A 179 -5.59 35.60 -46.84
N ARG A 180 -6.80 36.08 -47.19
CA ARG A 180 -8.02 35.96 -46.37
C ARG A 180 -8.35 34.48 -46.11
N ARG A 181 -8.22 34.03 -44.87
CA ARG A 181 -8.83 32.77 -44.43
C ARG A 181 -10.33 32.97 -44.21
N THR A 182 -11.15 32.28 -45.01
CA THR A 182 -12.58 32.09 -44.72
C THR A 182 -12.75 31.47 -43.32
N PRO A 183 -13.73 31.92 -42.51
CA PRO A 183 -13.95 31.34 -41.19
C PRO A 183 -14.38 29.87 -41.34
N PHE A 184 -13.56 28.97 -40.81
CA PHE A 184 -13.90 27.56 -40.68
C PHE A 184 -15.15 27.45 -39.79
N ARG A 185 -16.28 27.07 -40.38
CA ARG A 185 -17.56 26.93 -39.67
C ARG A 185 -17.40 25.74 -38.72
N SER A 186 -17.12 25.99 -37.45
CA SER A 186 -16.97 24.91 -36.48
C SER A 186 -18.27 24.11 -36.42
N GLU A 187 -18.15 22.82 -36.73
CA GLU A 187 -19.21 21.87 -36.42
C GLU A 187 -19.47 21.95 -34.91
N ARG A 188 -20.76 21.87 -34.55
CA ARG A 188 -21.20 22.02 -33.17
C ARG A 188 -20.42 21.03 -32.30
N SER A 189 -19.64 21.52 -31.35
CA SER A 189 -19.13 20.66 -30.29
C SER A 189 -20.33 19.98 -29.67
N GLN A 190 -20.33 18.65 -29.60
CA GLN A 190 -21.31 17.92 -28.79
C GLN A 190 -21.20 18.49 -27.37
N ALA A 191 -22.22 19.21 -26.94
CA ALA A 191 -22.27 19.73 -25.58
C ALA A 191 -22.25 18.52 -24.64
N MET A 192 -21.33 18.52 -23.67
CA MET A 192 -21.24 17.41 -22.71
C MET A 192 -22.60 17.22 -22.05
N GLU A 193 -23.07 15.97 -22.09
CA GLU A 193 -24.33 15.57 -21.47
C GLU A 193 -24.32 15.96 -19.99
N LEU A 194 -25.46 16.43 -19.50
CA LEU A 194 -25.65 16.88 -18.13
C LEU A 194 -26.41 15.78 -17.39
N LEU A 195 -25.69 14.98 -16.60
CA LEU A 195 -26.27 13.85 -15.86
C LEU A 195 -26.94 14.32 -14.55
N HIS A 196 -26.32 15.26 -13.85
CA HIS A 196 -26.85 15.80 -12.60
C HIS A 196 -27.10 17.32 -12.74
N PRO A 197 -28.34 17.75 -13.01
CA PRO A 197 -28.69 19.18 -13.12
C PRO A 197 -28.45 19.98 -11.83
N ARG A 198 -28.37 19.30 -10.69
CA ARG A 198 -28.12 19.88 -9.36
C ARG A 198 -27.05 19.03 -8.68
N CYS A 199 -25.81 19.52 -8.66
CA CYS A 199 -24.64 18.81 -8.17
C CYS A 199 -23.91 19.67 -7.14
N ALA A 200 -23.36 19.07 -6.09
CA ALA A 200 -22.47 19.72 -5.16
C ALA A 200 -21.05 19.17 -5.27
N GLY A 201 -20.04 20.03 -5.19
CA GLY A 201 -18.64 19.67 -5.04
C GLY A 201 -18.12 20.15 -3.70
N ILE A 202 -17.43 19.28 -2.97
CA ILE A 202 -16.95 19.54 -1.61
C ILE A 202 -15.42 19.33 -1.58
N ASP A 203 -14.68 20.41 -1.37
CA ASP A 203 -13.27 20.35 -0.97
C ASP A 203 -13.18 20.42 0.57
N ILE A 204 -12.40 19.52 1.18
CA ILE A 204 -12.47 19.22 2.62
C ILE A 204 -11.11 19.46 3.29
N SER A 205 -11.10 20.38 4.25
CA SER A 205 -9.97 20.69 5.13
C SER A 205 -10.14 20.04 6.51
N LYS A 206 -9.15 20.21 7.39
CA LYS A 206 -9.24 19.80 8.81
C LYS A 206 -10.33 20.55 9.58
N ARG A 207 -10.56 21.83 9.25
CA ARG A 207 -11.40 22.76 10.06
C ARG A 207 -12.75 23.05 9.42
N ASP A 208 -12.81 23.00 8.10
CA ASP A 208 -13.94 23.41 7.29
C ASP A 208 -13.97 22.67 5.95
N ALA A 209 -15.05 22.86 5.20
CA ALA A 209 -15.18 22.41 3.82
C ALA A 209 -15.73 23.56 2.96
N LYS A 210 -15.22 23.68 1.73
CA LYS A 210 -15.79 24.56 0.72
C LYS A 210 -16.79 23.75 -0.10
N VAL A 211 -18.03 24.20 -0.14
CA VAL A 211 -19.13 23.52 -0.82
C VAL A 211 -19.61 24.40 -1.96
N CYS A 212 -19.38 23.98 -3.20
CA CYS A 212 -19.97 24.60 -4.37
C CYS A 212 -21.25 23.85 -4.75
N VAL A 213 -22.41 24.50 -4.62
CA VAL A 213 -23.67 24.02 -5.18
C VAL A 213 -23.81 24.58 -6.59
N ARG A 214 -23.85 23.67 -7.58
CA ARG A 214 -24.02 23.97 -9.00
C ARG A 214 -25.43 23.57 -9.45
N ILE A 215 -26.18 24.54 -9.96
CA ILE A 215 -27.51 24.36 -10.55
C ILE A 215 -27.41 24.68 -12.05
N ALA A 216 -27.95 23.80 -12.89
CA ALA A 216 -27.99 24.01 -14.33
C ALA A 216 -28.98 25.13 -14.71
N GLY A 217 -28.57 25.98 -15.65
CA GLY A 217 -29.45 27.00 -16.23
C GLY A 217 -30.47 26.37 -17.20
N THR A 218 -31.62 27.01 -17.36
CA THR A 218 -32.66 26.59 -18.32
C THR A 218 -32.33 27.09 -19.73
N GLY A 219 -32.40 26.19 -20.72
CA GLY A 219 -32.18 26.53 -22.13
C GLY A 219 -30.77 27.03 -22.44
N ARG A 220 -30.62 28.34 -22.68
CA ARG A 220 -29.33 29.01 -22.94
C ARG A 220 -28.73 29.69 -21.71
N ALA A 221 -29.43 29.69 -20.56
CA ALA A 221 -28.89 30.27 -19.35
C ALA A 221 -27.65 29.50 -18.86
N LYS A 222 -26.67 30.23 -18.35
CA LYS A 222 -25.49 29.61 -17.73
C LYS A 222 -25.87 28.89 -16.43
N ALA A 223 -25.02 27.97 -16.01
CA ALA A 223 -25.06 27.42 -14.66
C ALA A 223 -24.98 28.53 -13.60
N VAL A 224 -25.67 28.33 -12.49
CA VAL A 224 -25.47 29.10 -11.26
C VAL A 224 -24.61 28.24 -10.33
N GLU A 225 -23.52 28.82 -9.84
CA GLU A 225 -22.59 28.20 -8.91
C GLU A 225 -22.54 29.06 -7.66
N THR A 226 -22.80 28.47 -6.49
CA THR A 226 -22.80 29.18 -5.20
C THR A 226 -21.89 28.44 -4.24
N VAL A 227 -20.83 29.12 -3.77
CA VAL A 227 -19.85 28.53 -2.86
C VAL A 227 -20.10 29.01 -1.43
N THR A 228 -20.19 28.04 -0.52
CA THR A 228 -20.36 28.26 0.93
C THR A 228 -19.21 27.61 1.70
N THR A 229 -18.98 28.05 2.94
CA THR A 229 -18.00 27.44 3.85
C THR A 229 -18.75 26.86 5.06
N TRP A 230 -18.47 25.61 5.40
CA TRP A 230 -19.08 24.91 6.54
C TRP A 230 -17.99 24.35 7.43
N SER A 231 -18.15 24.40 8.76
CA SER A 231 -17.17 23.78 9.65
C SER A 231 -17.23 22.24 9.58
N SER A 232 -16.10 21.58 9.85
CA SER A 232 -15.99 20.13 9.99
C SER A 232 -16.65 19.56 11.27
N MET A 233 -17.23 20.41 12.11
CA MET A 233 -17.99 19.99 13.30
C MET A 233 -19.33 19.36 12.92
N THR A 234 -19.70 18.25 13.55
CA THR A 234 -20.92 17.45 13.24
C THR A 234 -22.19 18.29 13.06
N GLY A 235 -22.48 19.25 13.95
CA GLY A 235 -23.68 20.10 13.84
C GLY A 235 -23.70 20.99 12.58
N GLN A 236 -22.53 21.40 12.09
CA GLN A 236 -22.39 22.15 10.84
C GLN A 236 -22.47 21.24 9.60
N ILE A 237 -21.99 19.99 9.69
CA ILE A 237 -22.19 18.99 8.63
C ILE A 237 -23.68 18.60 8.52
N LEU A 238 -24.41 18.51 9.64
CA LEU A 238 -25.86 18.30 9.63
C LEU A 238 -26.62 19.52 9.06
N ALA A 239 -26.20 20.74 9.39
CA ALA A 239 -26.78 21.94 8.76
C ALA A 239 -26.49 22.01 7.24
N LEU A 240 -25.30 21.58 6.80
CA LEU A 240 -24.96 21.38 5.39
C LEU A 240 -25.84 20.31 4.73
N ARG A 241 -26.08 19.17 5.40
CA ARG A 241 -26.97 18.09 4.93
C ARG A 241 -28.35 18.65 4.59
N GLU A 242 -28.96 19.41 5.50
CA GLU A 242 -30.26 20.04 5.27
C GLU A 242 -30.21 21.12 4.18
N HIS A 243 -29.12 21.90 4.09
CA HIS A 243 -28.93 22.85 3.01
C HIS A 243 -28.88 22.16 1.63
N LEU A 244 -28.17 21.04 1.48
CA LEU A 244 -28.11 20.27 0.23
C LEU A 244 -29.48 19.68 -0.15
N ALA A 245 -30.26 19.23 0.83
CA ALA A 245 -31.63 18.76 0.63
C ALA A 245 -32.57 19.90 0.18
N GLN A 246 -32.52 21.07 0.83
CA GLN A 246 -33.26 22.27 0.44
C GLN A 246 -32.86 22.75 -0.97
N GLN A 247 -31.57 22.62 -1.31
CA GLN A 247 -31.06 22.88 -2.65
C GLN A 247 -31.32 21.74 -3.64
N GLN A 248 -32.11 20.72 -3.29
CA GLN A 248 -32.48 19.60 -4.16
C GLN A 248 -31.28 19.04 -4.95
N VAL A 249 -30.12 18.94 -4.29
CA VAL A 249 -28.93 18.34 -4.89
C VAL A 249 -29.24 16.88 -5.19
N THR A 250 -28.63 16.33 -6.25
CA THR A 250 -28.80 14.93 -6.70
C THR A 250 -27.49 14.14 -6.73
N CYS A 251 -26.36 14.84 -6.70
CA CYS A 251 -25.02 14.27 -6.64
C CYS A 251 -24.12 15.14 -5.75
N VAL A 252 -23.32 14.52 -4.90
CA VAL A 252 -22.30 15.18 -4.06
C VAL A 252 -20.95 14.55 -4.37
N VAL A 253 -19.98 15.34 -4.80
CA VAL A 253 -18.62 14.87 -5.12
C VAL A 253 -17.62 15.43 -4.12
N MET A 254 -16.81 14.59 -3.49
CA MET A 254 -15.78 14.99 -2.53
C MET A 254 -14.43 14.30 -2.80
N GLU A 255 -13.32 15.04 -2.69
CA GLU A 255 -11.98 14.49 -2.93
C GLU A 255 -11.50 13.61 -1.76
N ALA A 256 -10.94 12.43 -2.09
CA ALA A 256 -10.34 11.51 -1.13
C ALA A 256 -8.96 11.99 -0.65
N THR A 257 -8.95 13.09 0.12
CA THR A 257 -7.75 13.65 0.75
C THR A 257 -7.80 13.39 2.25
N SER A 258 -6.79 12.68 2.78
CA SER A 258 -6.70 12.26 4.19
C SER A 258 -7.93 11.43 4.67
N ASP A 259 -8.26 11.50 5.96
CA ASP A 259 -9.45 10.88 6.56
C ASP A 259 -10.59 11.90 6.83
N TYR A 260 -10.38 13.20 6.60
CA TYR A 260 -11.37 14.24 6.91
C TYR A 260 -12.67 14.14 6.10
N TRP A 261 -12.68 13.42 4.98
CA TRP A 261 -13.88 13.13 4.20
C TRP A 261 -14.86 12.20 4.93
N LYS A 262 -14.38 11.35 5.86
CA LYS A 262 -15.21 10.34 6.56
C LYS A 262 -16.46 10.93 7.23
N PRO A 263 -16.38 11.95 8.12
CA PRO A 263 -17.57 12.54 8.75
C PRO A 263 -18.54 13.18 7.74
N PHE A 264 -18.05 13.77 6.65
CA PHE A 264 -18.92 14.31 5.60
C PHE A 264 -19.63 13.18 4.84
N TYR A 265 -18.90 12.17 4.39
CA TYR A 265 -19.48 11.04 3.65
C TYR A 265 -20.49 10.29 4.51
N TYR A 266 -20.16 9.90 5.73
CA TYR A 266 -21.05 9.08 6.57
C TYR A 266 -22.31 9.81 7.04
N LEU A 267 -22.30 11.15 7.12
CA LEU A 267 -23.49 11.93 7.45
C LEU A 267 -24.35 12.28 6.23
N LEU A 268 -23.80 12.14 5.01
CA LEU A 268 -24.49 12.41 3.75
C LEU A 268 -24.92 11.13 3.00
N GLU A 269 -24.31 9.96 3.25
CA GLU A 269 -24.58 8.72 2.50
C GLU A 269 -26.04 8.22 2.62
N ASP A 270 -26.71 8.53 3.72
CA ASP A 270 -28.12 8.22 3.97
C ASP A 270 -29.08 9.34 3.52
N LEU A 271 -28.66 10.28 2.66
CA LEU A 271 -29.53 11.36 2.19
C LEU A 271 -30.38 10.87 0.99
N PRO A 272 -31.73 10.85 1.09
CA PRO A 272 -32.58 10.23 0.06
C PRO A 272 -32.43 10.90 -1.31
N GLY A 273 -32.23 10.08 -2.35
CA GLY A 273 -32.15 10.55 -3.73
C GLY A 273 -30.83 11.24 -4.12
N VAL A 274 -29.79 11.18 -3.28
CA VAL A 274 -28.47 11.77 -3.57
C VAL A 274 -27.39 10.71 -3.70
N GLU A 275 -26.67 10.76 -4.81
CA GLU A 275 -25.47 9.97 -5.03
C GLU A 275 -24.24 10.66 -4.41
N VAL A 276 -23.69 10.09 -3.35
CA VAL A 276 -22.49 10.62 -2.67
C VAL A 276 -21.24 9.91 -3.21
N MET A 277 -20.42 10.62 -3.98
CA MET A 277 -19.21 10.13 -4.62
C MET A 277 -17.95 10.61 -3.90
N LEU A 278 -17.21 9.68 -3.29
CA LEU A 278 -15.82 9.90 -2.88
C LEU A 278 -14.90 9.67 -4.09
N VAL A 279 -14.20 10.69 -4.59
CA VAL A 279 -13.42 10.59 -5.84
C VAL A 279 -11.91 10.61 -5.60
N ASN A 280 -11.15 9.92 -6.45
CA ASN A 280 -9.71 9.81 -6.28
C ASN A 280 -9.00 11.11 -6.71
N ALA A 281 -8.21 11.70 -5.81
CA ALA A 281 -7.38 12.88 -6.03
C ALA A 281 -6.61 12.90 -7.36
N ARG A 282 -6.10 11.74 -7.81
CA ARG A 282 -5.35 11.63 -9.08
C ARG A 282 -6.22 11.73 -10.33
N GLN A 283 -7.52 11.47 -10.22
CA GLN A 283 -8.48 11.57 -11.33
C GLN A 283 -9.04 12.99 -11.46
N VAL A 284 -9.24 13.68 -10.33
CA VAL A 284 -9.82 15.05 -10.30
C VAL A 284 -8.79 16.17 -10.34
N LYS A 285 -7.49 15.84 -10.38
CA LYS A 285 -6.40 16.80 -10.27
C LYS A 285 -6.56 17.98 -11.26
N ASN A 286 -6.80 19.16 -10.70
CA ASN A 286 -7.00 20.41 -11.41
C ASN A 286 -5.72 20.85 -12.17
N VAL A 287 -5.86 21.78 -13.11
CA VAL A 287 -4.75 22.28 -13.95
C VAL A 287 -3.67 22.90 -13.04
N PRO A 288 -2.38 22.50 -13.17
CA PRO A 288 -1.32 23.00 -12.31
C PRO A 288 -1.19 24.53 -12.30
N GLY A 289 -0.94 25.11 -11.11
CA GLY A 289 -0.67 26.54 -10.93
C GLY A 289 -1.89 27.43 -10.62
N ARG A 290 -3.09 26.87 -10.46
CA ARG A 290 -4.32 27.63 -10.11
C ARG A 290 -5.18 26.93 -9.05
N LYS A 291 -4.57 26.35 -8.02
CA LYS A 291 -5.28 25.64 -6.94
C LYS A 291 -5.77 26.63 -5.87
N THR A 292 -7.07 26.64 -5.59
CA THR A 292 -7.69 27.24 -4.39
C THR A 292 -8.87 26.37 -4.00
N ASP A 293 -9.15 26.26 -2.70
CA ASP A 293 -10.20 25.38 -2.16
C ASP A 293 -11.59 25.66 -2.78
N VAL A 294 -11.85 26.94 -3.08
CA VAL A 294 -13.06 27.40 -3.79
C VAL A 294 -13.09 26.93 -5.24
N ALA A 295 -11.97 27.01 -5.96
CA ALA A 295 -11.87 26.56 -7.34
C ALA A 295 -11.98 25.03 -7.45
N ASP A 296 -11.44 24.30 -6.47
CA ASP A 296 -11.51 22.84 -6.44
C ASP A 296 -12.91 22.34 -6.08
N ALA A 297 -13.59 22.95 -5.11
CA ALA A 297 -15.00 22.64 -4.84
C ALA A 297 -15.89 22.87 -6.08
N THR A 298 -15.69 23.97 -6.81
CA THR A 298 -16.40 24.23 -8.08
C THR A 298 -16.03 23.22 -9.16
N TRP A 299 -14.75 22.86 -9.28
CA TRP A 299 -14.28 21.86 -10.25
C TRP A 299 -14.89 20.48 -10.00
N LEU A 300 -14.96 20.03 -8.74
CA LEU A 300 -15.64 18.78 -8.35
C LEU A 300 -17.13 18.81 -8.72
N ALA A 301 -17.82 19.94 -8.50
CA ALA A 301 -19.23 20.10 -8.87
C ALA A 301 -19.46 20.02 -10.40
N GLN A 302 -18.54 20.59 -11.19
CA GLN A 302 -18.58 20.52 -12.65
C GLN A 302 -18.29 19.10 -13.17
N LEU A 303 -17.28 18.42 -12.61
CA LEU A 303 -16.95 17.04 -12.97
C LEU A 303 -18.11 16.07 -12.66
N GLY A 304 -18.74 16.22 -11.48
CA GLY A 304 -19.91 15.43 -11.08
C GLY A 304 -21.10 15.66 -12.02
N ALA A 305 -21.46 16.93 -12.28
CA ALA A 305 -22.60 17.28 -13.13
C ALA A 305 -22.56 16.64 -14.53
N HIS A 306 -21.37 16.37 -15.06
CA HIS A 306 -21.13 15.79 -16.40
C HIS A 306 -20.66 14.32 -16.38
N GLY A 307 -20.65 13.65 -15.23
CA GLY A 307 -20.23 12.23 -15.13
C GLY A 307 -18.77 11.97 -15.48
N LEU A 308 -17.91 12.97 -15.32
CA LEU A 308 -16.49 12.89 -15.69
C LEU A 308 -15.61 12.24 -14.60
N VAL A 309 -16.24 11.79 -13.51
CA VAL A 309 -15.60 11.14 -12.36
C VAL A 309 -16.26 9.81 -12.03
N ARG A 310 -15.49 8.92 -11.40
CA ARG A 310 -15.97 7.62 -10.90
C ARG A 310 -15.80 7.58 -9.39
N ALA A 311 -16.84 7.15 -8.69
CA ALA A 311 -16.78 6.92 -7.25
C ALA A 311 -15.71 5.86 -6.90
N SER A 312 -14.98 6.14 -5.83
CA SER A 312 -14.08 5.19 -5.15
C SER A 312 -14.90 4.21 -4.32
N LEU A 313 -14.35 3.02 -4.10
CA LEU A 313 -15.03 1.99 -3.30
C LEU A 313 -15.08 2.39 -1.81
N VAL A 314 -16.20 2.99 -1.39
CA VAL A 314 -16.57 3.08 0.03
C VAL A 314 -17.36 1.81 0.39
N PRO A 315 -16.91 1.02 1.37
CA PRO A 315 -17.65 -0.15 1.83
C PRO A 315 -18.73 0.21 2.86
N PRO A 316 -19.74 -0.67 3.07
CA PRO A 316 -20.76 -0.49 4.09
C PRO A 316 -20.19 -0.58 5.51
N ALA A 317 -20.92 -0.05 6.50
CA ALA A 317 -20.42 0.12 7.87
C ALA A 317 -19.77 -1.13 8.52
N PRO A 318 -20.31 -2.37 8.42
CA PRO A 318 -19.66 -3.56 9.00
C PRO A 318 -18.28 -3.85 8.39
N ILE A 319 -18.15 -3.69 7.06
CA ILE A 319 -16.87 -3.85 6.37
C ILE A 319 -15.91 -2.68 6.72
N ARG A 320 -16.41 -1.46 6.94
CA ARG A 320 -15.57 -0.34 7.44
C ARG A 320 -14.95 -0.68 8.79
N GLN A 321 -15.74 -1.21 9.72
CA GLN A 321 -15.27 -1.67 11.04
C GLN A 321 -14.23 -2.79 10.92
N LEU A 322 -14.48 -3.80 10.07
CA LEU A 322 -13.50 -4.86 9.80
C LEU A 322 -12.19 -4.34 9.20
N ARG A 323 -12.21 -3.32 8.33
CA ARG A 323 -10.98 -2.66 7.83
C ARG A 323 -10.22 -1.98 8.96
N ASP A 324 -10.89 -1.18 9.78
CA ASP A 324 -10.22 -0.46 10.86
C ASP A 324 -9.58 -1.45 11.87
N LEU A 325 -10.27 -2.54 12.22
CA LEU A 325 -9.75 -3.59 13.10
C LEU A 325 -8.59 -4.37 12.48
N THR A 326 -8.73 -4.90 11.25
CA THR A 326 -7.68 -5.69 10.59
C THR A 326 -6.42 -4.86 10.31
N ARG A 327 -6.57 -3.57 9.98
CA ARG A 327 -5.46 -2.62 9.83
C ARG A 327 -4.78 -2.32 11.15
N THR A 328 -5.54 -2.10 12.22
CA THR A 328 -4.99 -1.89 13.57
C THR A 328 -4.23 -3.13 14.06
N ARG A 329 -4.81 -4.33 13.88
CA ARG A 329 -4.12 -5.61 14.17
C ARG A 329 -2.82 -5.73 13.39
N THR A 330 -2.81 -5.32 12.11
CA THR A 330 -1.61 -5.30 11.26
C THR A 330 -0.55 -4.33 11.77
N ALA A 331 -0.95 -3.12 12.20
CA ALA A 331 -0.04 -2.13 12.77
C ALA A 331 0.60 -2.63 14.08
N ILE A 332 -0.22 -3.05 15.05
CA ILE A 332 0.27 -3.54 16.35
C ILE A 332 1.12 -4.81 16.18
N THR A 333 0.81 -5.69 15.21
CA THR A 333 1.66 -6.85 14.88
C THR A 333 3.05 -6.43 14.38
N ARG A 334 3.15 -5.36 13.58
CA ARG A 334 4.44 -4.79 13.18
C ARG A 334 5.15 -4.17 14.39
N ASP A 335 4.43 -3.53 15.30
CA ASP A 335 5.02 -2.87 16.47
C ASP A 335 5.58 -3.86 17.47
N ARG A 336 4.87 -4.95 17.76
CA ARG A 336 5.41 -6.11 18.48
C ARG A 336 6.69 -6.65 17.84
N ALA A 337 6.73 -6.76 16.51
CA ALA A 337 7.92 -7.19 15.79
C ALA A 337 9.06 -6.15 15.87
N ARG A 338 8.76 -4.85 15.89
CA ARG A 338 9.75 -3.78 16.12
C ARG A 338 10.34 -3.88 17.53
N GLU A 339 9.55 -4.16 18.56
CA GLU A 339 10.06 -4.38 19.92
C GLU A 339 10.91 -5.64 20.04
N ALA A 340 10.48 -6.76 19.42
CA ALA A 340 11.28 -7.98 19.37
C ALA A 340 12.68 -7.74 18.76
N GLN A 341 12.74 -6.93 17.70
CA GLN A 341 14.00 -6.55 17.03
C GLN A 341 14.81 -5.50 17.81
N ARG A 342 14.19 -4.69 18.68
CA ARG A 342 14.88 -3.80 19.62
C ARG A 342 15.53 -4.60 20.75
N LEU A 343 14.78 -5.55 21.32
CA LEU A 343 15.29 -6.50 22.31
C LEU A 343 16.45 -7.33 21.75
N GLU A 344 16.34 -7.88 20.54
CA GLU A 344 17.44 -8.62 19.90
C GLU A 344 18.72 -7.77 19.79
N LYS A 345 18.61 -6.50 19.38
CA LYS A 345 19.76 -5.58 19.29
C LYS A 345 20.37 -5.26 20.66
N LEU A 346 19.56 -5.15 21.70
CA LEU A 346 20.03 -4.97 23.09
C LEU A 346 20.80 -6.19 23.60
N LEU A 347 20.35 -7.40 23.25
CA LEU A 347 21.06 -8.64 23.57
C LEU A 347 22.40 -8.72 22.81
N GLU A 348 22.40 -8.35 21.53
CA GLU A 348 23.61 -8.30 20.70
C GLU A 348 24.69 -7.36 21.26
N ASP A 349 24.30 -6.19 21.78
CA ASP A 349 25.16 -5.20 22.47
C ASP A 349 25.72 -5.75 23.80
N ALA A 350 24.87 -6.43 24.59
CA ALA A 350 25.30 -7.17 25.78
C ALA A 350 26.17 -8.41 25.45
N GLY A 351 26.40 -8.74 24.17
CA GLY A 351 27.14 -9.92 23.72
C GLY A 351 26.35 -11.23 23.77
N ILE A 352 25.07 -11.20 24.12
CA ILE A 352 24.18 -12.37 24.24
C ILE A 352 23.64 -12.73 22.84
N LYS A 353 24.06 -13.87 22.30
CA LYS A 353 23.78 -14.32 20.92
C LYS A 353 22.61 -15.30 20.81
N LEU A 354 21.59 -15.15 21.67
CA LEU A 354 20.49 -16.13 21.80
C LEU A 354 19.77 -16.43 20.47
N SER A 355 19.55 -15.42 19.61
CA SER A 355 18.89 -15.58 18.31
C SER A 355 19.71 -16.35 17.27
N SER A 356 21.02 -16.54 17.49
CA SER A 356 21.85 -17.41 16.64
C SER A 356 21.57 -18.90 16.85
N VAL A 357 21.02 -19.28 18.01
CA VAL A 357 20.77 -20.68 18.41
C VAL A 357 19.26 -20.97 18.50
N ALA A 358 18.48 -20.05 19.05
CA ALA A 358 17.03 -20.11 19.15
C ALA A 358 16.37 -19.38 17.97
N THR A 359 15.59 -20.10 17.17
CA THR A 359 14.85 -19.56 16.01
C THR A 359 13.75 -18.57 16.43
N ASP A 360 13.26 -18.69 17.66
CA ASP A 360 12.35 -17.75 18.30
C ASP A 360 12.84 -17.50 19.74
N ILE A 361 13.27 -16.27 20.02
CA ILE A 361 13.73 -15.84 21.35
C ILE A 361 12.57 -15.46 22.29
N LEU A 362 11.35 -15.31 21.77
CA LEU A 362 10.14 -14.98 22.53
C LEU A 362 9.26 -16.21 22.81
N GLY A 363 9.66 -17.38 22.31
CA GLY A 363 9.08 -18.67 22.69
C GLY A 363 9.41 -19.06 24.14
N VAL A 364 8.75 -20.11 24.64
CA VAL A 364 8.76 -20.51 26.06
C VAL A 364 10.16 -20.57 26.69
N SER A 365 11.13 -21.21 26.04
CA SER A 365 12.51 -21.28 26.56
C SER A 365 13.29 -19.98 26.42
N GLY A 366 13.10 -19.24 25.33
CA GLY A 366 13.76 -17.95 25.14
C GLY A 366 13.31 -16.95 26.21
N ARG A 367 11.99 -16.84 26.46
CA ARG A 367 11.44 -16.09 27.59
C ARG A 367 12.01 -16.51 28.93
N ALA A 368 12.07 -17.81 29.23
CA ALA A 368 12.63 -18.29 30.50
C ALA A 368 14.10 -17.88 30.69
N MET A 369 14.91 -17.92 29.63
CA MET A 369 16.31 -17.45 29.66
C MET A 369 16.42 -15.93 29.79
N LEU A 370 15.56 -15.17 29.11
CA LEU A 370 15.50 -13.71 29.21
C LEU A 370 15.07 -13.25 30.62
N GLU A 371 14.10 -13.93 31.22
CA GLU A 371 13.68 -13.72 32.61
C GLU A 371 14.80 -14.05 33.60
N ALA A 372 15.56 -15.13 33.37
CA ALA A 372 16.74 -15.45 34.18
C ALA A 372 17.84 -14.37 34.06
N LEU A 373 18.10 -13.85 32.85
CA LEU A 373 19.02 -12.72 32.64
C LEU A 373 18.53 -11.45 33.36
N ILE A 374 17.24 -11.11 33.25
CA ILE A 374 16.65 -9.90 33.86
C ILE A 374 16.63 -9.98 35.38
N THR A 375 16.39 -11.16 35.95
CA THR A 375 16.46 -11.41 37.40
C THR A 375 17.89 -11.48 37.94
N GLY A 376 18.90 -11.40 37.08
CA GLY A 376 20.32 -11.28 37.45
C GLY A 376 21.06 -12.62 37.56
N ASN A 377 20.56 -13.69 36.94
CA ASN A 377 21.32 -14.94 36.82
C ASN A 377 22.55 -14.73 35.92
N THR A 378 23.72 -15.11 36.45
CA THR A 378 25.02 -14.95 35.78
C THR A 378 25.63 -16.27 35.30
N ASP A 379 24.97 -17.42 35.51
CA ASP A 379 25.43 -18.73 35.06
C ASP A 379 24.79 -19.12 33.72
N PRO A 380 25.54 -19.10 32.60
CA PRO A 380 25.02 -19.47 31.28
C PRO A 380 24.62 -20.95 31.20
N GLY A 381 25.19 -21.84 32.03
CA GLY A 381 24.85 -23.25 32.09
C GLY A 381 23.47 -23.47 32.71
N ALA A 382 23.22 -22.91 33.91
CA ALA A 382 21.90 -22.94 34.55
C ALA A 382 20.81 -22.30 33.67
N MET A 383 21.12 -21.22 32.95
CA MET A 383 20.17 -20.62 32.02
C MET A 383 19.93 -21.50 30.78
N ALA A 384 20.96 -22.14 30.22
CA ALA A 384 20.80 -23.04 29.08
C ALA A 384 19.91 -24.26 29.41
N GLU A 385 19.94 -24.77 30.64
CA GLU A 385 19.07 -25.88 31.09
C GLU A 385 17.57 -25.53 31.13
N LEU A 386 17.19 -24.24 31.02
CA LEU A 386 15.79 -23.81 30.80
C LEU A 386 15.29 -24.14 29.37
N ALA A 387 16.16 -24.67 28.51
CA ALA A 387 15.80 -25.19 27.20
C ALA A 387 14.77 -26.32 27.30
N ARG A 388 13.79 -26.30 26.41
CA ARG A 388 12.77 -27.33 26.24
C ARG A 388 12.82 -27.89 24.82
N THR A 389 12.27 -29.10 24.66
CA THR A 389 12.05 -29.76 23.36
C THR A 389 13.24 -29.64 22.39
N SER A 390 13.09 -28.92 21.28
CA SER A 390 14.08 -28.80 20.20
C SER A 390 15.32 -27.98 20.55
N LEU A 391 15.33 -27.29 21.70
CA LEU A 391 16.48 -26.55 22.20
C LEU A 391 17.33 -27.34 23.20
N ARG A 392 16.84 -28.42 23.83
CA ARG A 392 17.69 -29.23 24.75
C ARG A 392 18.93 -29.82 24.07
N PRO A 393 18.87 -30.36 22.84
CA PRO A 393 20.08 -30.81 22.13
C PRO A 393 21.08 -29.68 21.83
N LYS A 394 20.69 -28.41 22.00
CA LYS A 394 21.52 -27.23 21.77
C LYS A 394 22.11 -26.61 23.04
N ILE A 395 21.91 -27.22 24.22
CA ILE A 395 22.41 -26.69 25.51
C ILE A 395 23.87 -26.21 25.44
N PRO A 396 24.85 -26.96 24.89
CA PRO A 396 26.23 -26.47 24.78
C PRO A 396 26.37 -25.16 24.00
N ALA A 397 25.65 -25.00 22.88
CA ALA A 397 25.64 -23.78 22.09
C ALA A 397 24.84 -22.65 22.75
N LEU A 398 23.82 -22.97 23.56
CA LEU A 398 23.09 -22.00 24.36
C LEU A 398 23.96 -21.45 25.50
N THR A 399 24.73 -22.29 26.18
CA THR A 399 25.70 -21.86 27.20
C THR A 399 26.73 -20.88 26.61
N GLU A 400 27.24 -21.17 25.41
CA GLU A 400 28.11 -20.24 24.67
C GLU A 400 27.36 -18.94 24.31
N ALA A 401 26.17 -19.03 23.72
CA ALA A 401 25.38 -17.87 23.30
C ALA A 401 24.86 -17.00 24.45
N LEU A 402 24.72 -17.54 25.65
CA LEU A 402 24.33 -16.83 26.88
C LEU A 402 25.55 -16.28 27.66
N THR A 403 26.77 -16.55 27.21
CA THR A 403 27.99 -15.97 27.78
C THR A 403 28.19 -14.56 27.23
N GLY A 404 27.99 -13.54 28.08
CA GLY A 404 28.11 -12.13 27.68
C GLY A 404 28.23 -11.17 28.87
N ARG A 405 28.12 -9.87 28.59
CA ARG A 405 28.15 -8.78 29.57
C ARG A 405 26.75 -8.18 29.78
N PHE A 406 25.82 -9.03 30.20
CA PHE A 406 24.50 -8.56 30.63
C PHE A 406 24.63 -7.80 31.96
N THR A 407 24.01 -6.62 32.06
CA THR A 407 24.15 -5.72 33.22
C THR A 407 22.77 -5.31 33.73
N ALA A 408 22.68 -4.71 34.92
CA ALA A 408 21.44 -4.15 35.44
C ALA A 408 20.79 -3.11 34.50
N HIS A 409 21.58 -2.40 33.68
CA HIS A 409 21.06 -1.50 32.66
C HIS A 409 20.40 -2.26 31.50
N HIS A 410 21.05 -3.32 31.00
CA HIS A 410 20.47 -4.22 30.00
C HIS A 410 19.21 -4.92 30.53
N ALA A 411 19.20 -5.35 31.80
CA ALA A 411 18.04 -5.95 32.46
C ALA A 411 16.82 -5.02 32.48
N PHE A 412 17.03 -3.74 32.86
CA PHE A 412 15.98 -2.73 32.88
C PHE A 412 15.38 -2.47 31.49
N LEU A 413 16.22 -2.29 30.46
CA LEU A 413 15.73 -2.08 29.09
C LEU A 413 15.06 -3.32 28.50
N ALA A 414 15.60 -4.52 28.80
CA ALA A 414 15.03 -5.78 28.35
C ALA A 414 13.63 -6.03 28.95
N ARG A 415 13.42 -5.69 30.23
CA ARG A 415 12.09 -5.70 30.88
C ARG A 415 11.11 -4.82 30.11
N ILE A 416 11.46 -3.56 29.83
CA ILE A 416 10.58 -2.63 29.09
C ILE A 416 10.17 -3.19 27.73
N HIS A 417 11.13 -3.76 26.97
CA HIS A 417 10.79 -4.36 25.67
C HIS A 417 9.89 -5.60 25.80
N LEU A 418 10.10 -6.47 26.79
CA LEU A 418 9.22 -7.61 27.04
C LEU A 418 7.80 -7.17 27.43
N ASP A 419 7.69 -6.19 28.34
CA ASP A 419 6.39 -5.67 28.79
C ASP A 419 5.59 -5.06 27.61
N LEU A 420 6.26 -4.33 26.71
CA LEU A 420 5.65 -3.81 25.47
C LEU A 420 5.28 -4.93 24.48
N ILE A 421 6.09 -5.99 24.35
CA ILE A 421 5.77 -7.16 23.51
C ILE A 421 4.51 -7.86 24.01
N ASP A 422 4.33 -7.96 25.33
CA ASP A 422 3.19 -8.62 25.95
C ASP A 422 1.93 -7.76 25.89
N GLN A 423 2.03 -6.44 26.13
CA GLN A 423 0.94 -5.48 25.89
C GLN A 423 0.45 -5.53 24.44
N HIS A 424 1.37 -5.49 23.46
CA HIS A 424 1.00 -5.62 22.05
C HIS A 424 0.38 -6.99 21.73
N THR A 425 0.80 -8.07 22.41
CA THR A 425 0.23 -9.41 22.19
C THR A 425 -1.21 -9.48 22.70
N ALA A 426 -1.48 -9.02 23.92
CA ALA A 426 -2.85 -8.95 24.45
C ALA A 426 -3.77 -8.06 23.60
N ALA A 427 -3.25 -6.95 23.05
CA ALA A 427 -3.99 -6.09 22.12
C ALA A 427 -4.31 -6.80 20.79
N ILE A 428 -3.37 -7.61 20.25
CA ILE A 428 -3.59 -8.40 19.03
C ILE A 428 -4.65 -9.50 19.26
N GLU A 429 -4.63 -10.15 20.43
CA GLU A 429 -5.63 -11.15 20.82
C GLU A 429 -7.03 -10.52 20.95
N THR A 430 -7.13 -9.39 21.65
CA THR A 430 -8.38 -8.60 21.79
C THR A 430 -8.95 -8.20 20.42
N LEU A 431 -8.10 -7.69 19.53
CA LEU A 431 -8.50 -7.34 18.17
C LEU A 431 -8.91 -8.55 17.34
N THR A 432 -8.28 -9.71 17.56
CA THR A 432 -8.61 -10.95 16.83
C THR A 432 -9.97 -11.47 17.23
N ALA A 433 -10.30 -11.53 18.53
CA ALA A 433 -11.63 -11.90 19.00
C ALA A 433 -12.73 -10.95 18.46
N GLN A 434 -12.45 -9.64 18.40
CA GLN A 434 -13.40 -8.66 17.85
C GLN A 434 -13.57 -8.77 16.33
N ILE A 435 -12.51 -9.16 15.60
CA ILE A 435 -12.57 -9.47 14.16
C ILE A 435 -13.41 -10.72 13.94
N GLU A 436 -13.15 -11.81 14.68
CA GLU A 436 -13.90 -13.07 14.56
C GLU A 436 -15.41 -12.86 14.78
N ALA A 437 -15.79 -12.07 15.79
CA ALA A 437 -17.19 -11.73 16.06
C ALA A 437 -17.86 -10.93 14.93
N LEU A 438 -17.15 -9.98 14.30
CA LEU A 438 -17.68 -9.20 13.17
C LEU A 438 -17.53 -9.90 11.81
N MET A 439 -16.74 -10.97 11.72
CA MET A 439 -16.56 -11.77 10.52
C MET A 439 -17.75 -12.70 10.25
N GLU A 440 -18.57 -13.00 11.27
CA GLU A 440 -19.65 -14.00 11.20
C GLU A 440 -20.60 -13.82 9.99
N PRO A 441 -21.10 -12.61 9.64
CA PRO A 441 -21.96 -12.43 8.46
C PRO A 441 -21.26 -12.74 7.12
N PHE A 442 -19.93 -12.80 7.11
CA PHE A 442 -19.08 -13.01 5.94
C PHE A 442 -18.39 -14.38 5.95
N ARG A 443 -18.67 -15.23 6.95
CA ARG A 443 -18.02 -16.53 7.17
C ARG A 443 -18.06 -17.42 5.94
N GLY A 444 -19.17 -17.46 5.21
CA GLY A 444 -19.29 -18.26 3.98
C GLY A 444 -18.25 -17.92 2.91
N PHE A 445 -17.95 -16.63 2.68
CA PHE A 445 -16.91 -16.23 1.72
C PHE A 445 -15.50 -16.35 2.33
N HIS A 446 -15.33 -16.08 3.62
CA HIS A 446 -14.07 -16.30 4.34
C HIS A 446 -13.62 -17.77 4.26
N ASP A 447 -14.50 -18.70 4.60
CA ASP A 447 -14.22 -20.14 4.63
C ASP A 447 -14.07 -20.71 3.21
N LEU A 448 -14.75 -20.13 2.22
CA LEU A 448 -14.54 -20.44 0.81
C LEU A 448 -13.11 -20.12 0.36
N ILE A 449 -12.57 -18.93 0.67
CA ILE A 449 -11.21 -18.55 0.24
C ILE A 449 -10.10 -19.21 1.05
N THR A 450 -10.34 -19.66 2.29
CA THR A 450 -9.35 -20.46 3.05
C THR A 450 -9.16 -21.88 2.50
N THR A 451 -10.02 -22.35 1.58
CA THR A 451 -9.76 -23.59 0.81
C THR A 451 -8.57 -23.49 -0.15
N ILE A 452 -8.11 -22.27 -0.48
CA ILE A 452 -6.94 -22.06 -1.34
C ILE A 452 -5.66 -22.33 -0.54
N PRO A 453 -4.80 -23.30 -0.95
CA PRO A 453 -3.54 -23.58 -0.27
C PRO A 453 -2.67 -22.33 -0.13
N GLY A 454 -2.31 -21.99 1.11
CA GLY A 454 -1.49 -20.82 1.45
C GLY A 454 -2.27 -19.61 1.95
N ILE A 455 -3.62 -19.60 1.88
CA ILE A 455 -4.43 -18.62 2.62
C ILE A 455 -4.60 -19.11 4.06
N SER A 456 -4.14 -18.32 5.03
CA SER A 456 -4.52 -18.46 6.44
C SER A 456 -5.78 -17.65 6.74
N THR A 457 -6.43 -17.93 7.87
CA THR A 457 -7.55 -17.11 8.39
C THR A 457 -7.17 -15.63 8.47
N THR A 458 -5.97 -15.29 8.94
CA THR A 458 -5.47 -13.90 9.00
C THR A 458 -5.38 -13.23 7.61
N ILE A 459 -5.08 -13.98 6.56
CA ILE A 459 -5.05 -13.47 5.17
C ILE A 459 -6.49 -13.32 4.65
N ALA A 460 -7.36 -14.30 4.92
CA ALA A 460 -8.77 -14.24 4.57
C ALA A 460 -9.49 -13.06 5.24
N ASP A 461 -9.25 -12.79 6.54
CA ASP A 461 -9.75 -11.62 7.26
C ASP A 461 -9.47 -10.31 6.50
N VAL A 462 -8.23 -10.14 6.04
CA VAL A 462 -7.78 -8.93 5.32
C VAL A 462 -8.42 -8.87 3.93
N ILE A 463 -8.56 -10.00 3.23
CA ILE A 463 -9.25 -10.04 1.94
C ILE A 463 -10.72 -9.67 2.10
N VAL A 464 -11.43 -10.24 3.09
CA VAL A 464 -12.83 -9.89 3.39
C VAL A 464 -12.96 -8.42 3.74
N ALA A 465 -12.16 -7.92 4.68
CA ALA A 465 -12.21 -6.52 5.11
C ALA A 465 -11.94 -5.56 3.95
N GLU A 466 -10.91 -5.81 3.14
CA GLU A 466 -10.52 -4.87 2.08
C GLU A 466 -11.44 -4.94 0.84
N THR A 467 -11.97 -6.11 0.49
CA THR A 467 -12.85 -6.28 -0.70
C THR A 467 -14.34 -6.14 -0.40
N GLY A 468 -14.76 -6.46 0.82
CA GLY A 468 -16.16 -6.46 1.26
C GLY A 468 -16.93 -7.77 1.09
N ALA A 469 -16.26 -8.88 0.76
CA ALA A 469 -16.82 -10.22 0.47
C ALA A 469 -17.83 -10.33 -0.70
N ASP A 470 -18.40 -9.22 -1.15
CA ASP A 470 -19.27 -9.13 -2.32
C ASP A 470 -18.46 -8.86 -3.59
N MET A 471 -18.32 -9.88 -4.44
CA MET A 471 -17.59 -9.77 -5.72
C MET A 471 -18.37 -9.03 -6.81
N SER A 472 -19.69 -8.80 -6.67
CA SER A 472 -20.50 -8.08 -7.67
C SER A 472 -20.09 -6.62 -7.82
N ARG A 473 -19.48 -6.04 -6.77
CA ARG A 473 -18.82 -4.73 -6.78
C ARG A 473 -17.68 -4.60 -7.80
N PHE A 474 -17.16 -5.72 -8.30
CA PHE A 474 -16.13 -5.79 -9.34
C PHE A 474 -16.71 -6.48 -10.58
N PRO A 475 -17.00 -5.76 -11.68
CA PRO A 475 -17.67 -6.34 -12.86
C PRO A 475 -16.93 -7.52 -13.52
N THR A 476 -15.60 -7.58 -13.35
CA THR A 476 -14.77 -8.71 -13.77
C THR A 476 -13.60 -8.90 -12.78
N ALA A 477 -12.96 -10.06 -12.82
CA ALA A 477 -11.71 -10.32 -12.11
C ALA A 477 -10.61 -9.26 -12.40
N ASP A 478 -10.52 -8.75 -13.63
CA ASP A 478 -9.58 -7.69 -14.00
C ASP A 478 -9.85 -6.36 -13.28
N HIS A 479 -11.12 -6.05 -12.97
CA HIS A 479 -11.46 -4.88 -12.17
C HIS A 479 -10.95 -5.02 -10.74
N LEU A 480 -11.07 -6.20 -10.12
CA LEU A 480 -10.50 -6.49 -8.80
C LEU A 480 -8.98 -6.40 -8.82
N ALA A 481 -8.32 -7.03 -9.79
CA ALA A 481 -6.85 -7.00 -9.93
C ALA A 481 -6.30 -5.59 -10.19
N SER A 482 -6.99 -4.79 -11.02
CA SER A 482 -6.62 -3.40 -11.31
C SER A 482 -6.84 -2.47 -10.10
N TRP A 483 -7.92 -2.69 -9.35
CA TRP A 483 -8.19 -1.95 -8.10
C TRP A 483 -7.19 -2.30 -6.99
N ALA A 484 -6.84 -3.59 -6.84
CA ALA A 484 -5.85 -4.05 -5.87
C ALA A 484 -4.43 -3.62 -6.22
N GLY A 485 -4.13 -3.34 -7.50
CA GLY A 485 -2.83 -2.87 -7.98
C GLY A 485 -1.91 -3.98 -8.54
N THR A 486 -2.44 -5.19 -8.80
CA THR A 486 -1.67 -6.32 -9.35
C THR A 486 -1.66 -6.33 -10.89
N ALA A 487 -2.54 -5.58 -11.54
CA ALA A 487 -2.55 -5.44 -13.00
C ALA A 487 -1.47 -4.46 -13.52
N PRO A 488 -0.78 -4.75 -14.63
CA PRO A 488 0.17 -3.84 -15.24
C PRO A 488 -0.54 -2.58 -15.78
N GLY A 489 0.09 -1.42 -15.62
CA GLY A 489 -0.44 -0.18 -16.19
C GLY A 489 -0.41 -0.19 -17.71
N ASN A 490 -1.49 0.28 -18.35
CA ASN A 490 -1.47 0.63 -19.77
C ASN A 490 -1.10 2.12 -19.93
N ASN A 491 0.04 2.38 -20.58
CA ASN A 491 0.49 3.72 -20.96
C ASN A 491 1.18 3.61 -22.32
N GLU A 492 0.37 3.64 -23.37
CA GLU A 492 0.80 3.60 -24.77
C GLU A 492 0.51 4.94 -25.44
N SER A 493 1.33 5.33 -26.41
CA SER A 493 1.07 6.48 -27.29
C SER A 493 1.71 6.21 -28.64
N ALA A 494 0.92 6.31 -29.71
CA ALA A 494 1.36 6.07 -31.10
C ALA A 494 2.15 4.76 -31.28
N GLY A 495 1.65 3.63 -30.75
CA GLY A 495 2.30 2.32 -30.87
C GLY A 495 3.44 2.06 -29.88
N ARG A 496 3.82 3.05 -29.04
CA ARG A 496 4.93 2.93 -28.09
C ARG A 496 4.44 2.82 -26.65
N VAL A 497 4.73 1.69 -26.01
CA VAL A 497 4.54 1.49 -24.57
C VAL A 497 5.58 2.31 -23.81
N LYS A 498 5.12 3.33 -23.07
CA LYS A 498 5.96 4.22 -22.26
C LYS A 498 6.28 3.62 -20.88
N SER A 499 5.30 2.97 -20.25
CA SER A 499 5.47 2.33 -18.95
C SER A 499 4.39 1.27 -18.72
N SER A 500 4.81 0.08 -18.30
CA SER A 500 3.93 -1.03 -17.91
C SER A 500 3.93 -1.30 -16.40
N ARG A 501 4.38 -0.32 -15.58
CA ARG A 501 4.46 -0.49 -14.12
C ARG A 501 3.05 -0.64 -13.54
N THR A 502 2.91 -1.50 -12.53
CA THR A 502 1.71 -1.55 -11.69
C THR A 502 1.46 -0.20 -11.04
N ARG A 503 0.18 0.16 -10.85
CA ARG A 503 -0.20 1.38 -10.12
C ARG A 503 -0.16 1.11 -8.61
N PRO A 504 0.09 2.11 -7.76
CA PRO A 504 -0.10 1.97 -6.32
C PRO A 504 -1.55 1.56 -6.04
N GLY A 505 -1.74 0.39 -5.45
CA GLY A 505 -3.03 -0.16 -5.06
C GLY A 505 -3.23 -0.14 -3.54
N ASN A 506 -4.04 -1.07 -3.04
CA ASN A 506 -4.36 -1.15 -1.61
C ASN A 506 -3.20 -1.83 -0.83
N PRO A 507 -2.48 -1.12 0.06
CA PRO A 507 -1.26 -1.63 0.67
C PRO A 507 -1.51 -2.75 1.70
N TYR A 508 -2.69 -2.82 2.30
CA TYR A 508 -3.04 -3.88 3.25
C TYR A 508 -3.38 -5.17 2.50
N LEU A 509 -4.19 -5.08 1.45
CA LEU A 509 -4.49 -6.22 0.57
C LEU A 509 -3.22 -6.73 -0.12
N LEU A 510 -2.42 -5.86 -0.74
CA LEU A 510 -1.14 -6.24 -1.35
C LEU A 510 -0.19 -6.89 -0.34
N GLY A 511 -0.14 -6.40 0.91
CA GLY A 511 0.64 -7.03 1.97
C GLY A 511 0.20 -8.46 2.27
N ALA A 512 -1.10 -8.73 2.33
CA ALA A 512 -1.64 -10.08 2.54
C ALA A 512 -1.40 -11.00 1.33
N LEU A 513 -1.62 -10.51 0.11
CA LEU A 513 -1.36 -11.23 -1.13
C LEU A 513 0.13 -11.59 -1.31
N GLY A 514 1.03 -10.68 -0.92
CA GLY A 514 2.48 -10.92 -0.96
C GLY A 514 2.92 -12.01 0.02
N ILE A 515 2.37 -12.05 1.23
CA ILE A 515 2.60 -13.14 2.20
C ILE A 515 2.11 -14.47 1.63
N PHE A 516 0.88 -14.51 1.10
CA PHE A 516 0.34 -15.69 0.41
C PHE A 516 1.25 -16.17 -0.72
N ALA A 517 1.72 -15.26 -1.58
CA ALA A 517 2.56 -15.59 -2.73
C ALA A 517 3.92 -16.15 -2.29
N MET A 518 4.48 -15.62 -1.19
CA MET A 518 5.70 -16.15 -0.57
C MET A 518 5.51 -17.54 0.05
N VAL A 519 4.36 -17.82 0.64
CA VAL A 519 3.99 -19.17 1.12
C VAL A 519 3.94 -20.13 -0.08
N CYS A 520 3.13 -19.83 -1.09
CA CYS A 520 3.01 -20.65 -2.31
C CYS A 520 4.35 -20.88 -3.03
N ALA A 521 5.23 -19.87 -3.07
CA ALA A 521 6.57 -19.97 -3.64
C ALA A 521 7.46 -21.04 -2.95
N ASN A 522 7.14 -21.41 -1.70
CA ASN A 522 7.91 -22.36 -0.89
C ASN A 522 7.21 -23.71 -0.64
N HIS A 523 5.95 -23.90 -1.07
CA HIS A 523 5.23 -25.18 -0.97
C HIS A 523 5.25 -25.97 -2.29
N PRO A 524 6.23 -26.87 -2.52
CA PRO A 524 6.23 -27.74 -3.69
C PRO A 524 5.01 -28.66 -3.69
N GLY A 525 4.57 -29.07 -4.88
CA GLY A 525 3.40 -29.95 -5.06
C GLY A 525 2.09 -29.25 -5.44
N THR A 526 2.09 -27.91 -5.58
CA THR A 526 0.92 -27.12 -6.02
C THR A 526 1.11 -26.53 -7.42
N TYR A 527 0.01 -26.25 -8.13
CA TYR A 527 0.02 -25.46 -9.37
C TYR A 527 0.66 -24.08 -9.17
N LEU A 528 0.34 -23.41 -8.07
CA LEU A 528 0.84 -22.06 -7.77
C LEU A 528 2.36 -22.05 -7.61
N HIS A 529 2.95 -23.07 -6.98
CA HIS A 529 4.40 -23.24 -6.94
C HIS A 529 5.00 -23.45 -8.34
N ALA A 530 4.40 -24.29 -9.18
CA ALA A 530 4.84 -24.52 -10.55
C ALA A 530 4.79 -23.22 -11.40
N LYS A 531 3.73 -22.42 -11.23
CA LYS A 531 3.56 -21.09 -11.86
C LYS A 531 4.63 -20.12 -11.40
N TYR A 532 4.88 -20.02 -10.09
CA TYR A 532 5.97 -19.21 -9.54
C TYR A 532 7.33 -19.60 -10.12
N ARG A 533 7.69 -20.89 -10.09
CA ARG A 533 8.96 -21.40 -10.65
C ARG A 533 9.13 -21.05 -12.14
N ARG A 534 8.08 -21.22 -12.95
CA ARG A 534 8.08 -20.91 -14.40
C ARG A 534 8.24 -19.42 -14.69
N ILE A 535 7.74 -18.53 -13.83
CA ILE A 535 7.86 -17.07 -14.02
C ILE A 535 9.17 -16.56 -13.44
N ALA A 536 9.56 -17.00 -12.24
CA ALA A 536 10.77 -16.57 -11.56
C ALA A 536 12.03 -16.86 -12.39
N ALA A 537 12.11 -18.04 -13.02
CA ALA A 537 13.21 -18.42 -13.90
C ALA A 537 13.36 -17.55 -15.17
N ARG A 538 12.29 -16.84 -15.60
CA ARG A 538 12.28 -16.02 -16.82
C ARG A 538 12.25 -14.52 -16.56
N ARG A 539 11.73 -14.08 -15.41
CA ARG A 539 11.41 -12.68 -15.10
C ARG A 539 11.85 -12.23 -13.71
N GLY A 540 12.50 -13.10 -12.93
CA GLY A 540 12.93 -12.82 -11.56
C GLY A 540 11.81 -13.02 -10.52
N PRO A 541 12.17 -13.22 -9.23
CA PRO A 541 11.23 -13.64 -8.18
C PRO A 541 10.13 -12.61 -7.91
N MET A 542 10.44 -11.30 -7.89
CA MET A 542 9.46 -10.25 -7.59
C MET A 542 8.33 -10.18 -8.63
N ARG A 543 8.64 -10.40 -9.92
CA ARG A 543 7.59 -10.47 -10.97
C ARG A 543 6.78 -11.77 -10.90
N ALA A 544 7.32 -12.82 -10.30
CA ALA A 544 6.60 -14.07 -10.07
C ALA A 544 5.66 -13.96 -8.85
N ILE A 545 6.06 -13.23 -7.81
CA ILE A 545 5.19 -12.88 -6.66
C ILE A 545 3.96 -12.12 -7.16
N VAL A 546 4.13 -10.98 -7.85
CA VAL A 546 2.99 -10.19 -8.37
C VAL A 546 2.09 -11.00 -9.32
N ALA A 547 2.65 -11.95 -10.08
CA ALA A 547 1.86 -12.84 -10.93
C ALA A 547 1.03 -13.86 -10.12
N LEU A 548 1.50 -14.30 -8.95
CA LEU A 548 0.69 -15.09 -8.01
C LEU A 548 -0.38 -14.23 -7.33
N GLU A 549 -0.05 -13.01 -6.90
CA GLU A 549 -1.02 -12.07 -6.32
C GLU A 549 -2.19 -11.80 -7.29
N HIS A 550 -1.87 -11.55 -8.56
CA HIS A 550 -2.86 -11.41 -9.63
C HIS A 550 -3.67 -12.70 -9.84
N THR A 551 -2.99 -13.86 -9.94
CA THR A 551 -3.67 -15.15 -10.10
C THR A 551 -4.66 -15.41 -8.96
N LEU A 552 -4.26 -15.10 -7.71
CA LEU A 552 -5.12 -15.30 -6.55
C LEU A 552 -6.38 -14.43 -6.60
N LEU A 553 -6.25 -13.15 -6.95
CA LEU A 553 -7.43 -12.28 -7.07
C LEU A 553 -8.40 -12.75 -8.17
N VAL A 554 -7.88 -13.27 -9.28
CA VAL A 554 -8.71 -13.88 -10.33
C VAL A 554 -9.44 -15.11 -9.79
N THR A 555 -8.72 -16.02 -9.11
CA THR A 555 -9.31 -17.20 -8.46
C THR A 555 -10.39 -16.82 -7.44
N ILE A 556 -10.11 -15.87 -6.53
CA ILE A 556 -11.05 -15.41 -5.51
C ILE A 556 -12.31 -14.80 -6.13
N TRP A 557 -12.17 -14.02 -7.20
CA TRP A 557 -13.33 -13.43 -7.89
C TRP A 557 -14.23 -14.49 -8.51
N HIS A 558 -13.65 -15.51 -9.16
CA HIS A 558 -14.44 -16.63 -9.70
C HIS A 558 -15.09 -17.48 -8.60
N MET A 559 -14.37 -17.78 -7.51
CA MET A 559 -14.92 -18.52 -6.37
C MET A 559 -16.07 -17.73 -5.71
N GLY A 560 -15.88 -16.45 -5.43
CA GLY A 560 -16.90 -15.60 -4.81
C GLY A 560 -18.13 -15.30 -5.68
N THR A 561 -18.03 -15.43 -7.01
CA THR A 561 -19.17 -15.26 -7.94
C THR A 561 -19.92 -16.56 -8.22
N THR A 562 -19.27 -17.73 -8.08
CA THR A 562 -19.86 -19.04 -8.41
C THR A 562 -20.13 -19.94 -7.21
N GLY A 563 -19.53 -19.65 -6.05
CA GLY A 563 -19.55 -20.51 -4.87
C GLY A 563 -18.68 -21.77 -4.97
N THR A 564 -17.92 -21.97 -6.05
CA THR A 564 -17.11 -23.18 -6.24
C THR A 564 -15.88 -23.20 -5.34
N LEU A 565 -15.61 -24.32 -4.65
CA LEU A 565 -14.38 -24.53 -3.90
C LEU A 565 -13.13 -24.53 -4.81
N TYR A 566 -11.98 -24.18 -4.26
CA TYR A 566 -10.72 -24.26 -5.00
C TYR A 566 -10.33 -25.71 -5.30
N GLN A 567 -9.96 -25.98 -6.55
CA GLN A 567 -9.36 -27.25 -6.98
C GLN A 567 -7.96 -26.97 -7.52
N ASP A 568 -6.92 -27.54 -6.92
CA ASP A 568 -5.54 -27.36 -7.38
C ASP A 568 -5.32 -28.12 -8.71
N PRO A 569 -4.95 -27.45 -9.82
CA PRO A 569 -4.66 -28.12 -11.08
C PRO A 569 -3.44 -29.07 -11.06
N GLY A 570 -2.65 -29.05 -9.98
CA GLY A 570 -1.51 -29.93 -9.75
C GLY A 570 -0.16 -29.34 -10.18
N PRO A 571 0.96 -29.86 -9.66
CA PRO A 571 2.30 -29.38 -9.96
C PRO A 571 2.75 -29.75 -11.38
N ASP A 572 2.11 -30.75 -11.98
CA ASP A 572 2.35 -31.30 -13.32
C ASP A 572 1.56 -30.56 -14.42
N TYR A 573 0.63 -29.66 -14.07
CA TYR A 573 -0.27 -28.96 -15.00
C TYR A 573 0.37 -28.51 -16.33
N TYR A 574 1.53 -27.85 -16.26
CA TYR A 574 2.23 -27.36 -17.45
C TYR A 574 2.92 -28.45 -18.29
N THR A 575 3.20 -29.61 -17.69
CA THR A 575 3.69 -30.81 -18.37
C THR A 575 2.52 -31.56 -19.01
N ARG A 576 1.43 -31.78 -18.26
CA ARG A 576 0.21 -32.45 -18.71
C ARG A 576 -0.45 -31.76 -19.90
N ASN A 577 -0.53 -30.43 -19.88
CA ASN A 577 -1.17 -29.66 -20.95
C ASN A 577 -0.23 -29.39 -22.15
N HIS A 578 1.09 -29.57 -22.00
CA HIS A 578 2.07 -29.34 -23.06
C HIS A 578 3.18 -30.42 -23.09
N PRO A 579 2.83 -31.69 -23.30
CA PRO A 579 3.76 -32.81 -23.18
C PRO A 579 4.98 -32.68 -24.11
N ASP A 580 4.79 -32.22 -25.35
CA ASP A 580 5.90 -32.02 -26.30
C ASP A 580 6.89 -30.94 -25.85
N ARG A 581 6.42 -29.85 -25.22
CA ARG A 581 7.31 -28.81 -24.69
C ARG A 581 8.11 -29.31 -23.50
N ALA A 582 7.54 -30.23 -22.70
CA ALA A 582 8.25 -30.88 -21.60
C ALA A 582 9.26 -31.91 -22.12
N LYS A 583 8.84 -32.79 -23.04
CA LYS A 583 9.67 -33.77 -23.76
C LYS A 583 10.90 -33.11 -24.39
N ASN A 584 10.69 -32.10 -25.23
CA ASN A 584 11.80 -31.42 -25.93
C ASN A 584 12.74 -30.71 -24.96
N ARG A 585 12.23 -30.16 -23.84
CA ARG A 585 13.09 -29.60 -22.78
C ARG A 585 13.94 -30.68 -22.10
N ALA A 586 13.38 -31.85 -21.80
CA ALA A 586 14.10 -32.95 -21.20
C ALA A 586 15.19 -33.50 -22.15
N ILE A 587 14.88 -33.67 -23.44
CA ILE A 587 15.86 -34.04 -24.48
C ILE A 587 17.02 -33.03 -24.48
N HIS A 588 16.74 -31.72 -24.59
CA HIS A 588 17.79 -30.70 -24.60
C HIS A 588 18.61 -30.66 -23.30
N GLN A 589 18.01 -30.93 -22.14
CA GLN A 589 18.74 -31.00 -20.87
C GLN A 589 19.69 -32.20 -20.81
N LEU A 590 19.26 -33.37 -21.29
CA LEU A 590 20.11 -34.56 -21.37
C LEU A 590 21.23 -34.39 -22.41
N GLN A 591 20.92 -33.82 -23.59
CA GLN A 591 21.91 -33.47 -24.61
C GLN A 591 22.96 -32.47 -24.09
N ALA A 592 22.53 -31.44 -23.35
CA ALA A 592 23.45 -30.47 -22.73
C ALA A 592 24.35 -31.09 -21.63
N LEU A 593 23.96 -32.25 -21.08
CA LEU A 593 24.78 -33.06 -20.16
C LEU A 593 25.66 -34.10 -20.89
N GLY A 594 25.67 -34.11 -22.23
CA GLY A 594 26.49 -34.99 -23.05
C GLY A 594 25.85 -36.34 -23.43
N TYR A 595 24.58 -36.56 -23.11
CA TYR A 595 23.88 -37.80 -23.47
C TYR A 595 23.28 -37.71 -24.87
N ASN A 596 23.49 -38.76 -25.69
CA ASN A 596 22.64 -38.99 -26.85
C ASN A 596 21.29 -39.55 -26.38
N VAL A 597 20.18 -39.04 -26.92
CA VAL A 597 18.82 -39.35 -26.42
C VAL A 597 17.99 -39.96 -27.54
N THR A 598 17.78 -41.27 -27.46
CA THR A 598 16.75 -41.99 -28.20
C THR A 598 15.51 -42.14 -27.33
N LEU A 599 14.32 -41.94 -27.91
CA LEU A 599 13.04 -42.12 -27.22
C LEU A 599 12.30 -43.27 -27.87
N ASP A 600 12.16 -44.37 -27.14
CA ASP A 600 11.27 -45.47 -27.50
C ASP A 600 9.91 -45.29 -26.80
N HIS A 601 8.84 -45.68 -27.47
CA HIS A 601 7.51 -45.71 -26.87
C HIS A 601 7.40 -46.93 -25.94
N ALA A 602 6.99 -46.70 -24.69
CA ALA A 602 6.56 -47.78 -23.81
C ALA A 602 5.35 -48.50 -24.45
N SER A 603 5.43 -49.83 -24.50
CA SER A 603 4.41 -50.72 -25.09
C SER A 603 3.16 -50.86 -24.23
#